data_AF-A0A953ANM8-F1
#
_entry.id   AF-A0A953ANM8-F1
#
_cell.length_a   1.000
_cell.length_b   1.000
_cell.length_c   1.000
_cell.angle_alpha   90.00
_cell.angle_beta   90.00
_cell.angle_gamma   90.00
#
_symmetry.space_group_name_H-M   'P 1'
#
loop_
_entity.id
_entity.type
_entity.pdbx_description
1 polymer ?
#
loop_
_entity_poly.entity_id
_entity_poly.type
_entity_poly.pdbx_seq_one_letter_code
_entity_poly.pdbx_strand_id
1 'polypeptide(L)'
;MDPTDDRRRRPDALTLPLRPQDEVACRRCEVHCDKVVYPAACLERSCPFVYAYEEHGHTYIGCMQKIYEVEIDLGMLRAAERRRDGFGAVRATRAPLPMCRSGVEPCFGGRLPELGCANPEFNELPAGSPTFRVFARLDSK
;
A
#
# COMPACT_ATOMS: atom_id res chain seq x y z
N MET A 1 -14.64 20.12 -48.57
CA MET A 1 -15.12 18.74 -48.79
C MET A 1 -13.94 17.83 -48.47
N ASP A 2 -13.80 17.12 -47.37
CA ASP A 2 -14.49 16.90 -46.08
C ASP A 2 -13.38 16.33 -45.14
N PRO A 3 -13.56 16.15 -43.82
CA PRO A 3 -12.62 16.66 -42.82
C PRO A 3 -11.87 15.54 -42.09
N THR A 4 -10.55 15.65 -42.03
CA THR A 4 -9.74 14.90 -41.06
C THR A 4 -9.82 15.57 -39.70
N ASP A 5 -10.79 15.15 -38.88
CA ASP A 5 -10.78 15.41 -37.42
C ASP A 5 -11.33 14.16 -36.71
N ASP A 6 -10.59 13.05 -36.80
CA ASP A 6 -10.76 11.90 -35.90
C ASP A 6 -10.17 12.28 -34.53
N ARG A 7 -10.82 13.25 -33.88
CA ARG A 7 -10.72 13.45 -32.45
C ARG A 7 -11.29 12.20 -31.81
N ARG A 8 -10.41 11.22 -31.56
CA ARG A 8 -10.59 10.17 -30.57
C ARG A 8 -11.20 10.81 -29.33
N ARG A 9 -12.52 10.71 -29.23
CA ARG A 9 -13.31 11.17 -28.11
C ARG A 9 -12.75 10.43 -26.91
N ARG A 10 -11.93 11.09 -26.08
CA ARG A 10 -11.59 10.60 -24.75
C ARG A 10 -12.95 10.31 -24.11
N PRO A 11 -13.27 9.05 -23.78
CA PRO A 11 -14.48 8.79 -23.02
C PRO A 11 -14.39 9.68 -21.78
N ASP A 12 -15.45 10.43 -21.51
CA ASP A 12 -15.59 11.17 -20.26
C ASP A 12 -15.08 10.27 -19.13
N ALA A 13 -14.24 10.83 -18.27
CA ALA A 13 -13.66 10.15 -17.14
C ALA A 13 -14.79 9.75 -16.17
N LEU A 14 -15.51 8.70 -16.51
CA LEU A 14 -16.44 8.02 -15.63
C LEU A 14 -15.59 7.52 -14.48
N THR A 15 -15.69 8.21 -13.34
CA THR A 15 -15.07 7.83 -12.07
C THR A 15 -15.30 6.34 -11.87
N LEU A 16 -14.25 5.53 -12.05
CA LEU A 16 -14.30 4.14 -11.63
C LEU A 16 -14.62 4.19 -10.13
N PRO A 17 -15.66 3.49 -9.65
CA PRO A 17 -15.91 3.40 -8.23
C PRO A 17 -14.77 2.56 -7.64
N LEU A 18 -13.65 3.22 -7.33
CA LEU A 18 -12.57 2.63 -6.56
C LEU A 18 -13.19 2.30 -5.21
N ARG A 19 -13.39 1.01 -4.96
CA ARG A 19 -13.86 0.54 -3.67
C ARG A 19 -12.69 0.74 -2.70
N PRO A 20 -12.85 1.50 -1.60
CA PRO A 20 -11.85 1.52 -0.55
C PRO A 20 -11.55 0.08 -0.15
N GLN A 21 -10.31 -0.36 -0.41
CA GLN A 21 -9.88 -1.66 0.07
C GLN A 21 -9.39 -1.40 1.49
N ASP A 22 -10.25 -1.53 2.49
CA ASP A 22 -9.82 -1.44 3.89
C ASP A 22 -9.15 -2.75 4.33
N GLU A 23 -9.25 -3.81 3.52
CA GLU A 23 -8.55 -5.06 3.76
C GLU A 23 -7.04 -4.86 3.80
N VAL A 24 -6.39 -5.57 4.71
CA VAL A 24 -4.92 -5.58 4.87
C VAL A 24 -4.27 -6.80 4.23
N ALA A 25 -5.08 -7.71 3.67
CA ALA A 25 -4.60 -8.90 2.99
C ALA A 25 -5.52 -9.27 1.81
N CYS A 26 -4.94 -9.74 0.71
CA CYS A 26 -5.66 -10.28 -0.43
C CYS A 26 -5.18 -11.70 -0.74
N ARG A 27 -6.15 -12.60 -0.94
CA ARG A 27 -5.94 -14.04 -1.21
C ARG A 27 -6.74 -14.54 -2.41
N ARG A 28 -7.12 -13.64 -3.34
CA ARG A 28 -7.97 -13.98 -4.49
C ARG A 28 -7.22 -14.72 -5.61
N CYS A 29 -5.90 -14.82 -5.54
CA CYS A 29 -5.05 -15.59 -6.44
C CYS A 29 -3.99 -16.36 -5.63
N GLU A 30 -3.18 -17.18 -6.31
CA GLU A 30 -2.09 -17.94 -5.68
C GLU A 30 -0.98 -17.06 -5.08
N VAL A 31 -0.87 -15.81 -5.56
CA VAL A 31 -0.08 -14.76 -4.93
C VAL A 31 -0.88 -14.16 -3.78
N HIS A 32 -0.31 -14.22 -2.58
CA HIS A 32 -0.91 -13.65 -1.38
C HIS A 32 -0.30 -12.29 -1.12
N CYS A 33 -1.11 -11.24 -1.09
CA CYS A 33 -0.61 -9.89 -0.88
C CYS A 33 -0.99 -9.42 0.53
N ASP A 34 -0.05 -8.81 1.24
CA ASP A 34 -0.31 -8.15 2.52
C ASP A 34 0.02 -6.65 2.38
N LYS A 35 -0.78 -5.80 3.01
CA LYS A 35 -0.42 -4.39 3.17
C LYS A 35 0.68 -4.27 4.20
N VAL A 36 1.64 -3.41 3.90
CA VAL A 36 2.79 -3.13 4.76
C VAL A 36 2.92 -1.64 5.00
N VAL A 37 3.50 -1.27 6.13
CA VAL A 37 3.88 0.10 6.49
C VAL A 37 5.37 0.17 6.78
N TYR A 38 5.93 1.39 6.73
CA TYR A 38 7.36 1.62 6.95
C TYR A 38 7.56 2.43 8.25
N PRO A 39 7.90 1.78 9.38
CA PRO A 39 8.03 2.46 10.67
C PRO A 39 9.06 3.59 10.68
N ALA A 40 10.16 3.46 9.92
CA ALA A 40 11.15 4.52 9.77
C ALA A 40 10.52 5.83 9.25
N ALA A 41 9.62 5.74 8.27
CA ALA A 41 8.91 6.89 7.73
C ALA A 41 7.93 7.51 8.73
N CYS A 42 7.45 6.75 9.74
CA CYS A 42 6.68 7.34 10.83
C CYS A 42 7.52 8.29 11.67
N LEU A 43 8.80 7.97 11.91
CA LEU A 43 9.74 8.84 12.64
C LEU A 43 10.19 10.04 11.80
N GLU A 44 10.57 9.81 10.54
CA GLU A 44 11.03 10.87 9.62
C GLU A 44 10.00 11.98 9.44
N ARG A 45 8.71 11.63 9.45
CA ARG A 45 7.60 12.56 9.27
C ARG A 45 7.02 13.08 10.59
N SER A 46 7.63 12.75 11.73
CA SER A 46 7.14 13.09 13.06
C SER A 46 5.66 12.74 13.24
N CYS A 47 5.30 11.49 12.89
CA CYS A 47 3.92 11.03 12.96
C CYS A 47 3.36 11.22 14.39
N PRO A 48 2.22 11.94 14.56
CA PRO A 48 1.66 12.27 15.87
C PRO A 48 1.14 11.04 16.63
N PHE A 49 1.02 9.90 15.96
CA PHE A 49 0.55 8.65 16.54
C PHE A 49 1.69 7.69 16.90
N VAL A 50 2.95 8.09 16.76
CA VAL A 50 4.06 7.30 17.30
C VAL A 50 4.14 7.55 18.79
N TYR A 51 4.06 6.48 19.59
CA TYR A 51 4.42 6.53 21.01
C TYR A 51 5.80 5.92 21.20
N ALA A 52 6.46 6.31 22.29
CA ALA A 52 7.70 5.73 22.73
C ALA A 52 7.64 5.48 24.25
N TYR A 53 8.29 4.42 24.71
CA TYR A 53 8.48 4.14 26.12
C TYR A 53 9.84 3.45 26.34
N GLU A 54 10.33 3.48 27.57
CA GLU A 54 11.57 2.81 27.94
C GLU A 54 11.30 1.57 28.77
N GLU A 55 11.98 0.48 28.45
CA GLU A 55 11.91 -0.77 29.20
C GLU A 55 13.24 -1.53 29.05
N HIS A 56 13.74 -2.11 30.12
CA HIS A 56 15.01 -2.87 30.12
C HIS A 56 16.23 -2.11 29.55
N GLY A 57 16.24 -0.78 29.63
CA GLY A 57 17.32 0.07 29.06
C GLY A 57 17.21 0.31 27.56
N HIS A 58 16.09 -0.06 26.94
CA HIS A 58 15.80 0.13 25.53
C HIS A 58 14.60 1.07 25.35
N THR A 59 14.66 1.93 24.33
CA THR A 59 13.50 2.73 23.90
C THR A 59 12.74 1.95 22.84
N TYR A 60 11.48 1.62 23.12
CA TYR A 60 10.57 1.00 22.17
C TYR A 60 9.64 2.05 21.59
N ILE A 61 9.30 1.89 20.31
CA ILE A 61 8.29 2.70 19.64
C ILE A 61 7.16 1.83 19.12
N GLY A 62 5.96 2.42 19.04
CA GLY A 62 4.81 1.77 18.43
C GLY A 62 3.83 2.77 17.84
N CYS A 63 2.75 2.26 17.25
CA CYS A 63 1.68 3.06 16.68
C CYS A 63 0.45 3.07 17.61
N MET A 64 0.03 4.24 18.08
CA MET A 64 -1.18 4.40 18.91
C MET A 64 -2.44 3.95 18.16
N GLN A 65 -2.47 4.12 16.84
CA GLN A 65 -3.59 3.70 15.97
C GLN A 65 -3.59 2.18 15.70
N LYS A 66 -2.54 1.47 16.14
CA LYS A 66 -2.32 0.03 15.92
C LYS A 66 -2.45 -0.36 14.44
N ILE A 67 -1.87 0.46 13.56
CA ILE A 67 -1.73 0.13 12.14
C ILE A 67 -0.82 -1.09 11.95
N TYR A 68 0.19 -1.19 12.81
CA TYR A 68 0.98 -2.39 13.07
C TYR A 68 1.00 -2.64 14.58
N GLU A 69 1.09 -3.90 14.98
CA GLU A 69 0.99 -4.29 16.40
C GLU A 69 2.32 -4.37 17.12
N VAL A 70 3.39 -4.67 16.39
CA VAL A 70 4.72 -4.87 16.98
C VAL A 70 5.29 -3.56 17.55
N GLU A 71 5.92 -3.68 18.70
CA GLU A 71 6.74 -2.62 19.28
C GLU A 71 8.20 -2.84 18.84
N ILE A 72 8.85 -1.76 18.41
CA ILE A 72 10.13 -1.83 17.73
C ILE A 72 11.16 -1.11 18.58
N ASP A 73 12.28 -1.77 18.88
CA ASP A 73 13.43 -1.12 19.48
C ASP A 73 13.96 -0.02 18.55
N LEU A 74 13.95 1.22 19.05
CA LEU A 74 14.35 2.41 18.31
C LEU A 74 15.83 2.39 17.93
N GLY A 75 16.68 1.84 18.80
CA GLY A 75 18.11 1.68 18.54
C GLY A 75 18.37 0.70 17.40
N MET A 76 17.70 -0.44 17.40
CA MET A 76 17.77 -1.45 16.33
C MET A 76 17.21 -0.93 15.02
N LEU A 77 16.08 -0.21 15.05
CA LEU A 77 15.53 0.44 13.87
C LEU A 77 16.54 1.40 13.25
N ARG A 78 17.08 2.33 14.05
CA ARG A 78 18.08 3.29 13.58
C ARG A 78 19.36 2.60 13.09
N ALA A 79 19.76 1.49 13.71
CA ALA A 79 20.91 0.71 13.26
C ALA A 79 20.66 0.06 11.91
N ALA A 80 19.46 -0.47 11.68
CA ALA A 80 19.08 -1.07 10.41
C ALA A 80 18.95 -0.04 9.29
N GLU A 81 18.39 1.14 9.54
CA GLU A 81 18.26 2.24 8.57
C GLU A 81 19.60 2.76 8.04
N ARG A 82 20.71 2.56 8.78
CA ARG A 82 22.06 2.90 8.30
C ARG A 82 22.61 1.91 7.27
N ARG A 83 21.99 0.73 7.13
CA ARG A 83 22.40 -0.28 6.14
C ARG A 83 21.73 0.01 4.80
N ARG A 84 22.31 -0.52 3.72
CA ARG A 84 21.82 -0.34 2.34
C ARG A 84 20.33 -0.70 2.17
N ASP A 85 19.88 -1.73 2.89
CA ASP A 85 18.52 -2.28 2.74
C ASP A 85 17.51 -1.67 3.73
N GLY A 86 17.97 -0.83 4.67
CA GLY A 86 17.14 -0.23 5.72
C GLY A 86 16.63 -1.23 6.78
N PHE A 87 15.62 -0.81 7.53
CA PHE A 87 14.85 -1.65 8.45
C PHE A 87 13.82 -2.51 7.71
N GLY A 88 13.23 -1.96 6.65
CA GLY A 88 12.21 -2.62 5.84
C GLY A 88 10.77 -2.33 6.28
N ALA A 89 9.84 -3.05 5.68
CA ALA A 89 8.41 -2.89 5.91
C ALA A 89 7.91 -3.84 7.00
N VAL A 90 6.85 -3.45 7.69
CA VAL A 90 6.14 -4.26 8.68
C VAL A 90 4.71 -4.48 8.20
N ARG A 91 4.21 -5.71 8.35
CA ARG A 91 2.83 -6.04 8.00
C ARG A 91 1.83 -5.17 8.77
N ALA A 92 0.88 -4.61 8.05
CA ALA A 92 -0.23 -3.86 8.63
C ALA A 92 -1.30 -4.83 9.15
N THR A 93 -1.83 -4.55 10.33
CA THR A 93 -2.96 -5.26 10.94
C THR A 93 -4.26 -4.46 10.83
N ARG A 94 -4.17 -3.16 10.49
CA ARG A 94 -5.30 -2.28 10.16
C ARG A 94 -5.03 -1.48 8.89
N ALA A 95 -6.08 -0.96 8.26
CA ALA A 95 -5.98 -0.10 7.09
C ALA A 95 -5.05 1.09 7.37
N PRO A 96 -3.94 1.25 6.63
CA PRO A 96 -3.05 2.39 6.81
C PRO A 96 -3.79 3.72 6.62
N LEU A 97 -3.50 4.70 7.47
CA LEU A 97 -4.06 6.04 7.34
C LEU A 97 -3.46 6.76 6.11
N PRO A 98 -4.11 7.80 5.55
CA PRO A 98 -3.59 8.54 4.39
C PRO A 98 -2.18 9.12 4.58
N MET A 99 -1.77 9.38 5.82
CA MET A 99 -0.44 9.88 6.16
C MET A 99 0.64 8.79 6.29
N CYS A 100 0.25 7.51 6.36
CA CYS A 100 1.16 6.40 6.51
C CYS A 100 1.88 6.12 5.19
N ARG A 101 3.22 6.04 5.22
CA ARG A 101 3.96 5.40 4.13
C ARG A 101 3.63 3.91 4.16
N SER A 102 2.93 3.46 3.13
CA SER A 102 2.44 2.09 3.00
C SER A 102 2.67 1.55 1.59
N GLY A 103 2.59 0.24 1.46
CA GLY A 103 2.73 -0.48 0.20
C GLY A 103 2.02 -1.83 0.27
N VAL A 104 2.14 -2.60 -0.80
CA VAL A 104 1.65 -3.98 -0.88
C VAL A 104 2.85 -4.89 -1.14
N GLU A 105 3.03 -5.88 -0.28
CA GLU A 105 4.07 -6.89 -0.41
C GLU A 105 3.46 -8.19 -0.94
N PRO A 106 3.80 -8.63 -2.18
CA PRO A 106 3.31 -9.89 -2.72
C PRO A 106 4.18 -11.07 -2.27
N CYS A 107 3.58 -12.02 -1.57
CA CYS A 107 4.16 -13.34 -1.35
C CYS A 107 4.04 -14.19 -2.63
N PHE A 108 5.15 -14.77 -3.07
CA PHE A 108 5.23 -15.61 -4.27
C PHE A 108 4.95 -14.87 -5.58
N GLY A 109 5.48 -13.65 -5.78
CA GLY A 109 5.21 -12.83 -6.97
C GLY A 109 5.36 -13.52 -8.35
N GLY A 110 6.16 -14.58 -8.45
CA GLY A 110 6.30 -15.39 -9.67
C GLY A 110 5.13 -16.35 -9.97
N ARG A 111 4.08 -16.41 -9.13
CA ARG A 111 2.93 -17.31 -9.29
C ARG A 111 1.65 -16.59 -9.73
N LEU A 112 1.79 -15.44 -10.37
CA LEU A 112 0.63 -14.78 -10.97
C LEU A 112 0.09 -15.67 -12.10
N PRO A 113 -1.25 -15.81 -12.22
CA PRO A 113 -1.83 -16.49 -13.37
C PRO A 113 -1.57 -15.67 -14.64
N GLU A 114 -1.71 -16.29 -15.80
CA GLU A 114 -1.44 -15.66 -17.10
C GLU A 114 -2.24 -14.36 -17.32
N LEU A 115 -3.48 -14.31 -16.81
CA LEU A 115 -4.35 -13.13 -16.86
C LEU A 115 -3.96 -12.03 -15.84
N GLY A 116 -2.97 -12.27 -14.98
CA GLY A 116 -2.51 -11.32 -13.97
C GLY A 116 -3.33 -11.31 -12.67
N CYS A 117 -3.27 -10.20 -11.94
CA CYS A 117 -3.92 -10.08 -10.63
C CYS A 117 -5.45 -10.13 -10.75
N ALA A 118 -6.10 -11.00 -9.96
CA ALA A 118 -7.56 -11.09 -9.86
C ALA A 118 -8.21 -10.00 -8.98
N ASN A 119 -7.39 -9.19 -8.29
CA ASN A 119 -7.85 -8.05 -7.50
C ASN A 119 -6.90 -6.84 -7.67
N PRO A 120 -6.89 -6.19 -8.84
CA PRO A 120 -5.99 -5.07 -9.09
C PRO A 120 -6.24 -3.91 -8.11
N GLU A 121 -7.49 -3.70 -7.67
CA GLU A 121 -7.87 -2.67 -6.71
C GLU A 121 -7.15 -2.81 -5.35
N PHE A 122 -6.69 -4.00 -4.97
CA PHE A 122 -5.91 -4.17 -3.73
C PHE A 122 -4.56 -3.45 -3.74
N ASN A 123 -4.00 -3.23 -4.94
CA ASN A 123 -2.77 -2.46 -5.11
C ASN A 123 -3.04 -0.95 -5.16
N GLU A 124 -4.30 -0.54 -5.20
CA GLU A 124 -4.68 0.86 -5.09
C GLU A 124 -4.50 1.29 -3.63
N LEU A 125 -3.38 1.98 -3.39
CA LEU A 125 -3.21 2.79 -2.18
C LEU A 125 -4.27 3.90 -2.18
N PRO A 126 -4.66 4.44 -1.01
CA PRO A 126 -5.70 5.47 -0.92
C PRO A 126 -5.27 6.77 -1.63
N ALA A 127 -5.43 6.79 -2.94
CA ALA A 127 -5.24 7.92 -3.82
C ALA A 127 -6.55 8.10 -4.60
N GLY A 128 -6.97 9.35 -4.80
CA GLY A 128 -8.23 9.69 -5.47
C GLY A 128 -8.28 9.34 -6.96
N SER A 129 -7.38 8.49 -7.47
CA SER A 129 -7.31 8.11 -8.89
C SER A 129 -6.65 6.73 -9.07
N PRO A 130 -7.09 5.91 -10.05
CA PRO A 130 -6.52 4.58 -10.30
C PRO A 130 -5.04 4.64 -10.69
N THR A 131 -4.24 3.69 -10.20
CA THR A 131 -2.84 3.50 -10.58
C THR A 131 -2.65 2.61 -11.83
N PHE A 132 -3.71 1.93 -12.29
CA PHE A 132 -3.70 1.11 -13.51
C PHE A 132 -4.36 1.78 -14.72
N ARG A 133 -3.92 1.38 -15.92
CA ARG A 133 -4.51 1.82 -17.19
C ARG A 133 -5.71 0.93 -17.56
N VAL A 134 -6.90 1.52 -17.58
CA VAL A 134 -8.06 0.88 -18.22
C VAL A 134 -7.91 0.96 -19.73
N PHE A 135 -7.84 -0.20 -20.40
CA PHE A 135 -7.72 -0.28 -21.85
C PHE A 135 -8.97 -0.84 -22.56
N ALA A 136 -9.87 -1.49 -21.81
CA ALA A 136 -11.15 -2.00 -22.31
C ALA A 136 -12.19 -2.13 -21.17
N ARG A 137 -13.47 -2.08 -21.51
CA ARG A 137 -14.61 -2.44 -20.64
C ARG A 137 -15.47 -3.45 -21.40
N LEU A 138 -15.92 -4.50 -20.72
CA LEU A 138 -16.84 -5.49 -21.27
C LEU A 138 -18.24 -5.20 -20.71
N ASP A 139 -19.23 -5.08 -21.59
CA ASP A 139 -20.62 -4.91 -21.16
C ASP A 139 -21.05 -6.18 -20.41
N SER A 140 -21.51 -6.00 -19.17
CA SER A 140 -22.14 -7.10 -18.42
C SER A 140 -23.51 -7.33 -19.04
N LYS A 141 -23.71 -8.52 -19.63
CA LYS A 141 -25.04 -8.98 -20.06
C LYS A 141 -25.97 -9.13 -18.87
#